data_AF-A0A2G0PW51-F1
#
_entry.id   AF-A0A2G0PW51-F1
#
_cell.length_a   1.000
_cell.length_b   1.000
_cell.length_c   1.000
_cell.angle_alpha   90.00
_cell.angle_beta   90.00
_cell.angle_gamma   90.00
#
_symmetry.space_group_name_H-M   'P 1'
#
loop_
_entity.id
_entity.type
_entity.pdbx_description
1 polymer ?
#
loop_
_entity_poly.entity_id
_entity_poly.type
_entity_poly.pdbx_seq_one_letter_code
_entity_poly.pdbx_strand_id
1 'polypeptide(L)'
;MTRLALRKLAGWLATISPNKVKPEIRGKVIRYQDECDDVLYEYWTKGIAVNPRKRSVMEELNQACADFKRDKQIASVFGTGLNEWKKVRPEHESKIKGLVGQATDLVLDLALAEIGKGKITRTESR
;
A
#
# COMPACT_ATOMS: atom_id res chain seq x y z
N MET A 1 30.78 -1.04 -19.23
CA MET A 1 29.55 -0.58 -18.54
C MET A 1 28.49 -1.66 -18.64
N THR A 2 28.30 -2.44 -17.59
CA THR A 2 27.28 -3.49 -17.54
C THR A 2 25.92 -2.86 -17.21
N ARG A 3 25.03 -2.82 -18.20
CA ARG A 3 23.62 -2.46 -17.99
C ARG A 3 22.91 -3.66 -17.35
N LEU A 4 22.59 -3.56 -16.07
CA LEU A 4 21.80 -4.57 -15.39
C LEU A 4 20.31 -4.31 -15.66
N ALA A 5 19.56 -5.35 -16.04
CA ALA A 5 18.10 -5.25 -16.12
C ALA A 5 17.52 -5.00 -14.72
N LEU A 6 16.59 -4.06 -14.59
CA LEU A 6 16.02 -3.66 -13.29
C LEU A 6 15.48 -4.85 -12.48
N ARG A 7 14.87 -5.83 -13.16
CA ARG A 7 14.36 -7.07 -12.54
C ARG A 7 15.45 -7.90 -11.85
N LYS A 8 16.70 -7.81 -12.31
CA LYS A 8 17.85 -8.56 -11.75
C LYS A 8 18.61 -7.78 -10.67
N LEU A 9 18.22 -6.53 -10.39
CA LEU A 9 18.90 -5.68 -9.41
C LEU A 9 18.88 -6.28 -8.00
N ALA A 10 17.72 -6.75 -7.54
CA ALA A 10 17.59 -7.34 -6.20
C ALA A 10 18.48 -8.58 -6.04
N GLY A 11 18.47 -9.48 -7.04
CA GLY A 11 19.33 -10.66 -7.04
C GLY A 11 20.82 -10.30 -7.06
N TRP A 12 21.22 -9.25 -7.78
CA TRP A 12 22.61 -8.78 -7.77
C TRP A 12 23.01 -8.18 -6.41
N LEU A 13 22.13 -7.40 -5.77
CA LEU A 13 22.39 -6.84 -4.43
C LEU A 13 22.60 -7.93 -3.37
N ALA A 14 21.90 -9.06 -3.48
CA ALA A 14 22.09 -10.22 -2.60
C ALA A 14 23.51 -10.84 -2.74
N THR A 15 24.16 -10.71 -3.92
CA THR A 15 25.52 -11.26 -4.13
C THR A 15 26.64 -10.40 -3.54
N ILE A 16 26.33 -9.22 -3.02
CA ILE A 16 27.33 -8.29 -2.47
C ILE A 16 27.75 -8.78 -1.08
N SER A 17 29.04 -9.10 -0.91
CA SER A 17 29.59 -9.43 0.41
C SER A 17 29.74 -8.17 1.28
N PRO A 18 29.11 -8.07 2.46
CA PRO A 18 29.18 -6.89 3.33
C PRO A 18 30.60 -6.49 3.77
N ASN A 19 31.52 -7.46 3.82
CA ASN A 19 32.93 -7.24 4.16
C ASN A 19 33.70 -6.46 3.09
N LYS A 20 33.26 -6.55 1.82
CA LYS A 20 33.85 -5.83 0.68
C LYS A 20 33.24 -4.45 0.48
N VAL A 21 32.39 -4.02 1.41
CA VAL A 21 31.65 -2.77 1.37
C VAL A 21 32.19 -1.81 2.43
N LYS A 22 32.17 -0.50 2.12
CA LYS A 22 32.55 0.57 3.05
C LYS A 22 31.77 0.44 4.36
N PRO A 23 32.41 0.65 5.52
CA PRO A 23 31.78 0.44 6.83
C PRO A 23 30.51 1.29 7.03
N GLU A 24 30.48 2.51 6.46
CA GLU A 24 29.33 3.43 6.52
C GLU A 24 28.03 2.88 5.91
N ILE A 25 28.12 2.06 4.87
CA ILE A 25 26.96 1.53 4.15
C ILE A 25 26.73 0.03 4.41
N ARG A 26 27.69 -0.65 5.06
CA ARG A 26 27.62 -2.07 5.41
C ARG A 26 26.32 -2.41 6.16
N GLY A 27 25.96 -1.61 7.16
CA GLY A 27 24.74 -1.83 7.95
C GLY A 27 23.46 -1.72 7.12
N LYS A 28 23.44 -0.88 6.07
CA LYS A 28 22.31 -0.76 5.16
C LYS A 28 22.20 -1.98 4.24
N VAL A 29 23.33 -2.50 3.76
CA VAL A 29 23.39 -3.69 2.91
C VAL A 29 22.91 -4.92 3.69
N ILE A 30 23.39 -5.12 4.91
CA ILE A 30 22.97 -6.24 5.77
C ILE A 30 21.47 -6.17 6.02
N ARG A 31 20.95 -5.02 6.47
CA ARG A 31 19.51 -4.84 6.70
C ARG A 31 18.67 -5.15 5.45
N TYR A 32 19.12 -4.72 4.28
CA TYR A 32 18.45 -5.02 3.03
C TYR A 32 18.44 -6.52 2.72
N GLN A 33 19.57 -7.20 2.93
CA GLN A 33 19.68 -8.65 2.71
C GLN A 33 18.79 -9.43 3.68
N ASP A 34 18.81 -9.09 4.97
CA ASP A 34 17.96 -9.71 5.99
C ASP A 34 16.47 -9.55 5.64
N GLU A 35 16.03 -8.34 5.26
CA GLU A 35 14.65 -8.09 4.82
C GLU A 35 14.27 -8.90 3.57
N CYS A 36 15.20 -9.12 2.64
CA CYS A 36 14.94 -9.94 1.46
C CYS A 36 14.79 -11.41 1.83
N ASP A 37 15.61 -11.92 2.76
CA ASP A 37 15.55 -13.30 3.22
C ASP A 37 14.23 -13.58 3.93
N ASP A 38 13.78 -12.65 4.80
CA ASP A 38 12.47 -12.73 5.44
C ASP A 38 11.33 -12.77 4.41
N VAL A 39 11.35 -11.87 3.42
CA VAL A 39 10.34 -11.82 2.36
C VAL A 39 10.31 -13.12 1.55
N LEU A 40 11.47 -13.67 1.20
CA LEU A 40 11.56 -14.93 0.47
C LEU A 40 11.04 -16.09 1.33
N TYR A 41 11.41 -16.13 2.60
CA TYR A 41 10.95 -17.14 3.55
C TYR A 41 9.42 -17.10 3.70
N GLU A 42 8.84 -15.93 3.94
CA GLU A 42 7.39 -15.78 4.06
C GLU A 42 6.65 -16.18 2.80
N TYR A 43 7.17 -15.80 1.62
CA TYR A 43 6.58 -16.18 0.35
C TYR A 43 6.55 -17.71 0.17
N TRP A 44 7.65 -18.39 0.45
CA TRP A 44 7.73 -19.85 0.28
C TRP A 44 7.01 -20.64 1.36
N THR A 45 6.90 -20.11 2.58
CA THR A 45 6.26 -20.82 3.71
C THR A 45 4.78 -20.53 3.87
N LYS A 46 4.37 -19.27 3.67
CA LYS A 46 2.98 -18.81 3.85
C LYS A 46 2.25 -18.60 2.51
N GLY A 47 2.98 -18.63 1.39
CA GLY A 47 2.44 -18.37 0.05
C GLY A 47 2.28 -16.88 -0.30
N ILE A 48 2.53 -15.98 0.65
CA ILE A 48 2.40 -14.53 0.49
C ILE A 48 3.44 -13.81 1.32
N ALA A 49 4.01 -12.74 0.76
CA ALA A 49 4.86 -11.79 1.47
C ALA A 49 4.26 -10.39 1.36
N VAL A 50 4.08 -9.71 2.51
CA VAL A 50 3.43 -8.40 2.58
C VAL A 50 4.46 -7.38 3.02
N ASN A 51 4.56 -6.25 2.31
CA ASN A 51 5.44 -5.16 2.71
C ASN A 51 4.72 -4.25 3.72
N PRO A 52 5.09 -4.27 5.02
CA PRO A 52 4.40 -3.49 6.05
C PRO A 52 4.59 -1.97 5.88
N ARG A 53 5.56 -1.52 5.08
CA ARG A 53 5.79 -0.09 4.79
C ARG A 53 4.80 0.46 3.77
N LYS A 54 4.20 -0.40 2.96
CA LYS A 54 3.08 -0.03 2.10
C LYS A 54 1.82 -0.23 2.91
N ARG A 55 1.31 0.83 3.54
CA ARG A 55 -0.09 0.81 3.98
C ARG A 55 -0.94 0.56 2.75
N SER A 56 -1.73 -0.50 2.82
CA SER A 56 -2.76 -0.71 1.81
C SER A 56 -3.71 0.47 1.88
N VAL A 57 -4.02 1.10 0.74
CA VAL A 57 -5.09 2.12 0.65
C VAL A 57 -6.38 1.57 1.27
N MET A 58 -6.60 0.26 1.15
CA MET A 58 -7.73 -0.43 1.76
C MET A 58 -7.67 -0.45 3.30
N GLU A 59 -6.47 -0.59 3.88
CA GLU A 59 -6.29 -0.59 5.34
C GLU A 59 -6.48 0.82 5.92
N GLU A 60 -5.99 1.84 5.23
CA GLU A 60 -6.27 3.24 5.59
C GLU A 60 -7.75 3.57 5.48
N LEU A 61 -8.43 3.04 4.46
CA LEU A 61 -9.88 3.20 4.28
C LEU A 61 -10.66 2.52 5.40
N ASN A 62 -10.28 1.30 5.77
CA ASN A 62 -10.91 0.56 6.88
C ASN A 62 -10.76 1.32 8.20
N GLN A 63 -9.58 1.86 8.47
CA GLN A 63 -9.33 2.66 9.66
C GLN A 63 -10.15 3.96 9.65
N ALA A 64 -10.17 4.69 8.53
CA ALA A 64 -10.96 5.91 8.39
C ALA A 64 -12.47 5.67 8.58
N CYS A 65 -12.98 4.55 8.07
CA CYS A 65 -14.37 4.13 8.30
C CYS A 65 -14.63 3.76 9.77
N ALA A 66 -13.69 3.13 10.46
CA ALA A 66 -13.80 2.80 11.87
C ALA A 66 -13.82 4.06 12.75
N ASP A 67 -12.94 5.02 12.45
CA ASP A 67 -12.86 6.32 13.14
C ASP A 67 -14.17 7.09 12.99
N PHE A 68 -14.69 7.18 11.76
CA PHE A 68 -15.99 7.82 11.48
C PHE A 68 -17.14 7.19 12.28
N LYS A 69 -17.17 5.86 12.40
CA LYS A 69 -18.19 5.16 13.20
C LYS A 69 -18.07 5.49 14.69
N ARG A 70 -16.86 5.54 15.25
CA ARG A 70 -16.61 5.89 16.65
C ARG A 70 -17.06 7.31 16.95
N ASP A 71 -16.65 8.26 16.11
CA ASP A 71 -16.94 9.69 16.34
C ASP A 71 -18.44 9.98 16.18
N LYS A 72 -19.12 9.28 15.26
CA LYS A 72 -20.58 9.31 15.13
C LYS A 72 -21.28 8.78 16.39
N GLN A 73 -20.75 7.72 17.00
CA GLN A 73 -21.29 7.17 18.24
C GLN A 73 -21.12 8.16 19.40
N ILE A 74 -19.94 8.77 19.55
CA ILE A 74 -19.66 9.78 20.60
C ILE A 74 -20.62 10.98 20.46
N ALA A 75 -20.84 11.44 19.23
CA ALA A 75 -21.77 12.52 18.92
C ALA A 75 -23.23 12.22 19.30
N SER A 76 -23.62 10.94 19.32
CA SER A 76 -24.97 10.51 19.66
C SER A 76 -25.22 10.47 21.17
N VAL A 77 -24.18 10.46 22.01
CA VAL A 77 -24.31 10.29 23.47
C VAL A 77 -24.36 11.64 24.20
N PHE A 78 -23.78 12.71 23.65
CA PHE A 78 -23.71 14.01 24.33
C PHE A 78 -24.03 15.20 23.41
N GLY A 79 -24.78 16.19 23.91
CA GLY A 79 -25.20 17.37 23.15
C GLY A 79 -24.06 18.27 22.67
N THR A 80 -22.94 18.32 23.40
CA THR A 80 -21.70 19.00 22.97
C THR A 80 -21.02 18.26 21.82
N GLY A 81 -21.04 16.92 21.86
CA GLY A 81 -20.50 16.05 20.81
C GLY A 81 -21.18 16.23 19.46
N LEU A 82 -22.45 16.63 19.42
CA LEU A 82 -23.17 16.90 18.16
C LEU A 82 -22.61 18.13 17.42
N ASN A 83 -22.19 19.17 18.14
CA ASN A 83 -21.60 20.37 17.52
C ASN A 83 -20.17 20.13 17.05
N GLU A 84 -19.40 19.32 17.79
CA GLU A 84 -18.07 18.87 17.37
C GLU A 84 -18.15 17.96 16.14
N TRP A 85 -19.11 17.03 16.12
CA TRP A 85 -19.39 16.17 14.97
C TRP A 85 -19.69 16.94 13.69
N LYS A 86 -20.48 18.02 13.76
CA LYS A 86 -20.75 18.87 12.59
C LYS A 86 -19.47 19.46 11.99
N LYS A 87 -18.44 19.70 12.80
CA LYS A 87 -17.13 20.21 12.35
C LYS A 87 -16.24 19.10 11.77
N VAL A 88 -16.16 17.95 12.43
CA VAL A 88 -15.25 16.85 12.03
C VAL A 88 -15.80 15.97 10.90
N ARG A 89 -17.14 15.79 10.81
CA ARG A 89 -17.79 14.96 9.79
C ARG A 89 -17.33 15.25 8.35
N PRO A 90 -17.31 16.50 7.84
CA PRO A 90 -16.90 16.77 6.46
C PRO A 90 -15.44 16.38 6.19
N GLU A 91 -14.57 16.47 7.19
CA GLU A 91 -13.16 16.07 7.07
C GLU A 91 -13.03 14.55 6.90
N HIS A 92 -13.74 13.78 7.75
CA HIS A 92 -13.79 12.32 7.59
C HIS A 92 -14.44 11.90 6.27
N GLU A 93 -15.54 12.53 5.86
CA GLU A 93 -16.21 12.23 4.58
C GLU A 93 -15.31 12.51 3.38
N SER A 94 -14.57 13.62 3.39
CA SER A 94 -13.59 13.96 2.35
C SER A 94 -12.46 12.93 2.29
N LYS A 95 -11.90 12.56 3.46
CA LYS A 95 -10.84 11.55 3.56
C LYS A 95 -11.29 10.18 3.04
N ILE A 96 -12.49 9.73 3.42
CA ILE A 96 -13.06 8.46 2.96
C ILE A 96 -13.29 8.50 1.44
N LYS A 97 -13.89 9.57 0.90
CA LYS A 97 -14.09 9.71 -0.56
C LYS A 97 -12.77 9.70 -1.32
N GLY A 98 -11.74 10.37 -0.82
CA GLY A 98 -10.41 10.38 -1.43
C GLY A 98 -9.77 8.98 -1.46
N LEU A 99 -9.85 8.25 -0.35
CA LEU A 99 -9.31 6.88 -0.26
C LEU A 99 -10.08 5.89 -1.14
N VAL A 100 -11.41 6.03 -1.24
CA VAL A 100 -12.23 5.22 -2.16
C VAL A 100 -11.86 5.51 -3.62
N GLY A 101 -11.63 6.78 -3.98
CA GLY A 101 -11.15 7.15 -5.31
C GLY A 101 -9.80 6.49 -5.64
N GLN A 102 -8.82 6.61 -4.74
CA GLN A 102 -7.51 5.99 -4.90
C GLN A 102 -7.60 4.45 -4.99
N ALA A 103 -8.47 3.81 -4.21
CA ALA A 103 -8.69 2.37 -4.29
C ALA A 103 -9.31 1.97 -5.64
N THR A 104 -10.24 2.77 -6.15
CA THR A 104 -10.90 2.53 -7.44
C THR A 104 -9.91 2.65 -8.60
N ASP A 105 -9.04 3.66 -8.56
CA ASP A 105 -7.98 3.85 -9.56
C ASP A 105 -6.98 2.69 -9.55
N LEU A 106 -6.57 2.21 -8.36
CA LEU A 106 -5.69 1.04 -8.25
C LEU A 106 -6.32 -0.24 -8.80
N VAL A 107 -7.62 -0.44 -8.58
CA VAL A 107 -8.36 -1.57 -9.16
C VAL A 107 -8.45 -1.43 -10.68
N LEU A 108 -8.66 -0.22 -11.19
CA LEU A 108 -8.69 0.04 -12.63
C LEU A 108 -7.32 -0.21 -13.27
N ASP A 109 -6.23 0.24 -12.65
CA ASP A 109 -4.87 -0.03 -13.10
C ASP A 109 -4.54 -1.52 -13.13
N LEU A 110 -4.99 -2.27 -12.11
CA LEU A 110 -4.83 -3.72 -12.07
C LEU A 110 -5.63 -4.41 -13.20
N ALA A 111 -6.90 -4.03 -13.39
CA ALA A 111 -7.73 -4.56 -14.46
C ALA A 111 -7.15 -4.24 -15.84
N LEU A 112 -6.61 -3.04 -16.05
CA LEU A 112 -5.93 -2.65 -17.30
C LEU A 112 -4.61 -3.39 -17.50
N ALA A 113 -3.91 -3.76 -16.43
CA ALA A 113 -2.70 -4.59 -16.49
C ALA A 113 -3.02 -6.04 -16.89
N GLU A 114 -4.17 -6.58 -16.45
CA GLU A 114 -4.62 -7.94 -16.79
C GLU A 114 -5.21 -8.03 -18.21
N ILE A 115 -5.97 -7.03 -18.64
CA ILE A 115 -6.70 -7.05 -19.92
C ILE A 115 -5.87 -6.45 -21.08
N GLY A 116 -4.80 -5.72 -20.77
CA GLY A 116 -3.97 -4.97 -21.71
C GLY A 116 -4.66 -3.67 -22.17
N LYS A 117 -3.87 -2.60 -22.37
CA LYS A 117 -4.30 -1.20 -22.63
C LYS A 117 -5.21 -0.95 -23.86
N GLY A 118 -5.80 -1.96 -24.50
CA GLY A 118 -6.54 -1.82 -25.76
C GLY A 118 -7.88 -2.57 -25.86
N LYS A 119 -8.37 -3.22 -24.80
CA LYS A 119 -9.61 -4.03 -24.88
C LYS A 119 -10.68 -3.58 -23.87
N ILE A 120 -11.04 -2.30 -23.87
CA ILE A 120 -12.39 -1.92 -23.41
C ILE A 120 -13.33 -2.21 -24.59
N THR A 121 -13.90 -3.41 -24.63
CA THR A 121 -14.94 -3.72 -25.63
C THR A 121 -16.11 -2.79 -25.40
N ARG A 122 -16.28 -1.86 -26.34
CA ARG A 122 -17.48 -1.07 -26.53
C ARG A 122 -18.66 -2.04 -26.63
N THR A 123 -19.42 -2.21 -25.56
CA THR A 123 -20.79 -2.74 -25.66
C THR A 123 -21.60 -1.70 -26.41
N GLU A 124 -21.60 -1.80 -27.73
CA GLU A 124 -22.67 -1.25 -28.55
C GLU A 124 -23.93 -2.07 -28.26
N SER A 125 -24.81 -1.49 -27.44
CA SER A 125 -26.19 -1.93 -27.37
C SER A 125 -26.89 -1.56 -28.67
N ARG A 126 -27.36 -2.60 -29.35
CA ARG A 126 -28.28 -2.57 -30.50
C ARG A 126 -29.69 -2.20 -30.07
#